data_AF-A0A1G3AP65-F1
#
_entry.id   AF-A0A1G3AP65-F1
#
_cell.length_a   1.000
_cell.length_b   1.000
_cell.length_c   1.000
_cell.angle_alpha   90.00
_cell.angle_beta   90.00
_cell.angle_gamma   90.00
#
_symmetry.space_group_name_H-M   'P 1'
#
loop_
_entity.id
_entity.type
_entity.pdbx_description
1 polymer ?
#
loop_
_entity_poly.entity_id
_entity_poly.type
_entity_poly.pdbx_seq_one_letter_code
_entity_poly.pdbx_strand_id
1 'polypeptide(L)'
;MSGSIMLRDPLPTGYARLAPLQARVVLAALVVMTAVSVGITLSPLKSTRVGKTVGGEGDIGLYRAEVRRIHAGEGYYQAAAKELVERGYPTRSVFNWRTPLPMWMLGKLPDPALGKGLLGLLALAVMLLSFESLAREQGHGIGRPVACALLLSGPLMPCVLGDLFVSPMLWAGVFIALSIGAYGVGRPGWGVAMGLLAVFFRELALPYCVLAAVLAWWNNRPKELAAWTAGLAGWVLFFAWHWLEVTPLIGAEARAHHEGWVQFGGAPFVISTVQMTAYLLLLPQWVTALYFMAAMLGFAGWHTPLGERAGLTVCLFVLAFAFVGQEFNQYWGSLVAPLFCLGVVRFPASVRDLWKAAALTSRQHKAERMMLREASD
;
A
#
# COMPACT_ATOMS: atom_id res chain seq x y z
N MET A 1 38.12 -8.44 -29.43
CA MET A 1 37.32 -7.39 -28.78
C MET A 1 36.40 -8.04 -27.77
N SER A 2 36.90 -8.29 -26.55
CA SER A 2 36.09 -8.81 -25.44
C SER A 2 35.51 -7.61 -24.72
N GLY A 3 34.32 -7.19 -25.12
CA GLY A 3 33.56 -6.17 -24.41
C GLY A 3 33.12 -6.74 -23.07
N SER A 4 33.94 -6.57 -22.04
CA SER A 4 33.47 -6.71 -20.67
C SER A 4 32.29 -5.76 -20.51
N ILE A 5 31.08 -6.33 -20.44
CA ILE A 5 29.91 -5.62 -19.93
C ILE A 5 30.33 -5.20 -18.53
N MET A 6 30.81 -3.96 -18.39
CA MET A 6 30.95 -3.34 -17.08
C MET A 6 29.54 -3.28 -16.53
N LEU A 7 29.19 -4.29 -15.72
CA LEU A 7 28.08 -4.23 -14.78
C LEU A 7 28.37 -2.98 -13.94
N ARG A 8 27.81 -1.83 -14.34
CA ARG A 8 27.87 -0.61 -13.53
C ARG A 8 27.37 -1.01 -12.15
N ASP A 9 28.19 -0.76 -11.14
CA ASP A 9 27.80 -1.04 -9.77
C ASP A 9 26.44 -0.38 -9.50
N PRO A 10 25.47 -1.10 -8.92
CA PRO A 10 24.18 -0.52 -8.59
C PRO A 10 24.40 0.72 -7.73
N LEU A 11 23.67 1.81 -8.01
CA LEU A 11 23.71 3.04 -7.22
C LEU A 11 23.67 2.68 -5.71
N PRO A 12 24.65 3.17 -4.92
CA PRO A 12 24.72 2.85 -3.51
C PRO A 12 23.47 3.33 -2.79
N THR A 13 23.00 2.58 -1.82
CA THR A 13 21.85 2.92 -0.97
C THR A 13 22.23 3.97 0.09
N GLY A 14 21.22 4.47 0.82
CA GLY A 14 21.43 5.45 1.88
C GLY A 14 22.36 4.95 2.98
N TYR A 15 22.45 3.63 3.16
CA TYR A 15 23.30 2.97 4.16
C TYR A 15 24.79 3.10 3.90
N ALA A 16 25.21 3.29 2.64
CA ALA A 16 26.62 3.49 2.30
C ALA A 16 27.22 4.75 2.97
N ARG A 17 26.37 5.69 3.43
CA ARG A 17 26.78 6.94 4.09
C ARG A 17 26.97 6.82 5.59
N LEU A 18 26.60 5.68 6.19
CA LEU A 18 26.68 5.49 7.64
C LEU A 18 28.12 5.31 8.10
N ALA A 19 28.42 5.83 9.29
CA ALA A 19 29.63 5.48 10.00
C ALA A 19 29.57 4.00 10.43
N PRO A 20 30.72 3.31 10.62
CA PRO A 20 30.71 1.88 10.94
C PRO A 20 29.90 1.53 12.20
N LEU A 21 29.97 2.36 13.25
CA LEU A 21 29.18 2.15 14.46
C LEU A 21 27.67 2.30 14.19
N GLN A 22 27.26 3.30 13.40
CA GLN A 22 25.85 3.48 13.02
C GLN A 22 25.35 2.28 12.22
N ALA A 23 26.15 1.79 11.26
CA ALA A 23 25.80 0.62 10.47
C ALA A 23 25.65 -0.65 11.34
N ARG A 24 26.53 -0.86 12.34
CA ARG A 24 26.42 -1.96 13.30
C ARG A 24 25.17 -1.85 14.18
N VAL A 25 24.84 -0.65 14.65
CA VAL A 25 23.61 -0.41 15.43
C VAL A 25 22.37 -0.71 14.58
N VAL A 26 22.35 -0.27 13.31
CA VAL A 26 21.24 -0.57 12.39
C VAL A 26 21.14 -2.07 12.11
N LEU A 27 22.25 -2.79 11.94
CA LEU A 27 22.26 -4.26 11.80
C LEU A 27 21.72 -4.96 13.05
N ALA A 28 22.17 -4.55 14.23
CA ALA A 28 21.70 -5.11 15.49
C ALA A 28 20.20 -4.87 15.67
N ALA A 29 19.72 -3.65 15.40
CA ALA A 29 18.30 -3.31 15.43
C ALA A 29 17.50 -4.15 14.42
N LEU A 30 18.00 -4.33 13.19
CA LEU A 30 17.35 -5.17 12.18
C LEU A 30 17.22 -6.63 12.66
N VAL A 31 18.27 -7.21 13.23
CA VAL A 31 18.25 -8.59 13.76
C VAL A 31 17.24 -8.72 14.89
N VAL A 32 17.27 -7.80 15.87
CA VAL A 32 16.35 -7.81 17.01
C VAL A 32 14.91 -7.64 16.55
N MET A 33 14.62 -6.64 15.72
CA MET A 33 13.27 -6.38 15.22
C MET A 33 12.74 -7.54 14.36
N THR A 34 13.61 -8.20 13.59
CA THR A 34 13.24 -9.39 12.82
C THR A 34 12.94 -10.57 13.73
N ALA A 35 13.78 -10.83 14.73
CA ALA A 35 13.57 -11.90 15.70
C ALA A 35 12.29 -11.69 16.51
N VAL A 36 12.02 -10.45 16.95
CA VAL A 36 10.77 -10.07 17.64
C VAL A 36 9.56 -10.26 16.72
N SER A 37 9.62 -9.78 15.48
CA SER A 37 8.50 -9.91 14.51
C SER A 37 8.19 -11.38 14.22
N VAL A 38 9.21 -12.22 14.02
CA VAL A 38 9.05 -13.67 13.84
C VAL A 38 8.51 -14.30 15.12
N GLY A 39 9.09 -13.97 16.28
CA GLY A 39 8.64 -14.46 17.58
C GLY A 39 7.16 -14.17 17.86
N ILE A 40 6.68 -12.98 17.49
CA ILE A 40 5.26 -12.61 17.60
C ILE A 40 4.38 -13.59 16.81
N THR A 41 4.75 -13.93 15.57
CA THR A 41 3.97 -14.84 14.71
C THR A 41 3.93 -16.29 15.21
N LEU A 42 4.88 -16.66 16.07
CA LEU A 42 4.97 -17.98 16.71
C LEU A 42 4.37 -17.99 18.14
N SER A 43 3.94 -16.84 18.64
CA SER A 43 3.40 -16.69 20.00
C SER A 43 1.87 -16.59 20.00
N PRO A 44 1.22 -16.62 21.19
CA PRO A 44 -0.21 -16.35 21.32
C PRO A 44 -0.64 -14.96 20.84
N LEU A 45 0.30 -14.02 20.67
CA LEU A 45 0.02 -12.67 20.17
C LEU A 45 -0.26 -12.65 18.65
N LYS A 46 -0.02 -13.74 17.93
CA LYS A 46 -0.21 -13.78 16.47
C LYS A 46 -1.65 -13.38 16.09
N SER A 47 -1.78 -12.50 15.11
CA SER A 47 -3.07 -12.12 14.53
C SER A 47 -3.18 -12.68 13.12
N THR A 48 -4.04 -13.67 12.91
CA THR A 48 -4.32 -14.21 11.57
C THR A 48 -5.73 -14.76 11.46
N ARG A 49 -6.36 -14.51 10.31
CA ARG A 49 -7.63 -15.12 9.91
C ARG A 49 -7.50 -16.12 8.78
N VAL A 50 -6.29 -16.35 8.28
CA VAL A 50 -6.05 -17.39 7.27
C VAL A 50 -6.45 -18.75 7.84
N GLY A 51 -7.29 -19.48 7.11
CA GLY A 51 -7.80 -20.79 7.53
C GLY A 51 -8.91 -20.76 8.60
N LYS A 52 -9.32 -19.58 9.09
CA LYS A 52 -10.50 -19.46 9.97
C LYS A 52 -11.75 -19.30 9.10
N THR A 53 -12.70 -20.23 9.22
CA THR A 53 -14.02 -20.10 8.58
C THR A 53 -14.81 -18.98 9.25
N VAL A 54 -15.11 -17.93 8.52
CA VAL A 54 -16.08 -16.91 8.93
C VAL A 54 -17.41 -17.29 8.29
N GLY A 55 -18.49 -17.42 9.07
CA GLY A 55 -19.81 -17.73 8.52
C GLY A 55 -20.33 -16.61 7.60
N GLY A 56 -21.02 -17.00 6.51
CA GLY A 56 -21.59 -16.07 5.52
C GLY A 56 -20.66 -15.75 4.33
N GLU A 57 -21.19 -15.08 3.30
CA GLU A 57 -20.42 -14.69 2.09
C GLU A 57 -19.42 -13.53 2.31
N GLY A 58 -19.39 -12.94 3.51
CA GLY A 58 -18.54 -11.79 3.87
C GLY A 58 -18.78 -10.53 3.04
N ASP A 59 -17.86 -9.57 3.14
CA ASP A 59 -17.95 -8.26 2.48
C ASP A 59 -18.06 -8.37 0.95
N ILE A 60 -17.46 -9.38 0.35
CA ILE A 60 -17.55 -9.61 -1.10
C ILE A 60 -18.97 -9.98 -1.53
N GLY A 61 -19.66 -10.81 -0.74
CA GLY A 61 -21.06 -11.16 -0.98
C GLY A 61 -21.98 -9.94 -0.88
N LEU A 62 -21.73 -9.07 0.11
CA LEU A 62 -22.43 -7.78 0.28
C LEU A 62 -22.24 -6.91 -0.97
N TYR A 63 -21.00 -6.58 -1.35
CA TYR A 63 -20.71 -5.68 -2.47
C TYR A 63 -21.25 -6.20 -3.80
N ARG A 64 -21.18 -7.52 -4.02
CA ARG A 64 -21.75 -8.14 -5.21
C ARG A 64 -23.27 -8.01 -5.27
N ALA A 65 -23.95 -8.11 -4.13
CA ALA A 65 -25.40 -7.95 -4.07
C ALA A 65 -25.82 -6.49 -4.32
N GLU A 66 -25.09 -5.52 -3.76
CA GLU A 66 -25.28 -4.09 -4.04
C GLU A 66 -25.10 -3.79 -5.53
N VAL A 67 -24.02 -4.29 -6.15
CA VAL A 67 -23.76 -4.13 -7.59
C VAL A 67 -24.90 -4.71 -8.44
N ARG A 68 -25.40 -5.90 -8.11
CA ARG A 68 -26.52 -6.53 -8.84
C ARG A 68 -27.81 -5.72 -8.74
N ARG A 69 -28.14 -5.17 -7.56
CA ARG A 69 -29.31 -4.31 -7.38
C ARG A 69 -29.20 -3.03 -8.21
N ILE A 70 -28.03 -2.40 -8.21
CA ILE A 70 -27.79 -1.19 -9.01
C ILE A 70 -27.88 -1.48 -10.51
N HIS A 71 -27.38 -2.64 -10.93
CA HIS A 71 -27.49 -3.12 -12.31
C HIS A 71 -28.95 -3.38 -12.72
N ALA A 72 -29.78 -3.87 -11.79
CA ALA A 72 -31.22 -4.01 -11.98
C ALA A 72 -31.99 -2.67 -11.93
N GLY A 73 -31.30 -1.54 -11.72
CA GLY A 73 -31.89 -0.19 -11.77
C GLY A 73 -32.10 0.48 -10.41
N GLU A 74 -31.80 -0.19 -9.30
CA GLU A 74 -31.91 0.44 -7.96
C GLU A 74 -30.85 1.55 -7.77
N GLY A 75 -31.17 2.51 -6.89
CA GLY A 75 -30.18 3.51 -6.44
C GLY A 75 -29.17 2.91 -5.47
N TYR A 76 -27.94 3.45 -5.43
CA TYR A 76 -26.88 2.96 -4.53
C TYR A 76 -27.33 2.91 -3.06
N TYR A 77 -27.87 4.01 -2.55
CA TYR A 77 -28.25 4.12 -1.14
C TYR A 77 -29.36 3.16 -0.73
N GLN A 78 -30.31 2.90 -1.64
CA GLN A 78 -31.38 1.92 -1.43
C GLN A 78 -30.82 0.49 -1.36
N ALA A 79 -29.94 0.15 -2.32
CA ALA A 79 -29.29 -1.14 -2.37
C ALA A 79 -28.42 -1.40 -1.13
N ALA A 80 -27.58 -0.43 -0.76
CA ALA A 80 -26.71 -0.52 0.42
C ALA A 80 -27.52 -0.64 1.72
N ALA A 81 -28.56 0.19 1.90
CA ALA A 81 -29.39 0.13 3.10
C ALA A 81 -30.02 -1.25 3.30
N LYS A 82 -30.59 -1.80 2.22
CA LYS A 82 -31.25 -3.09 2.26
C LYS A 82 -30.25 -4.22 2.54
N GLU A 83 -29.16 -4.30 1.80
CA GLU A 83 -28.19 -5.40 1.96
C GLU A 83 -27.44 -5.33 3.29
N LEU A 84 -27.09 -4.13 3.79
CA LEU A 84 -26.46 -3.98 5.09
C LEU A 84 -27.37 -4.46 6.22
N VAL A 85 -28.65 -4.08 6.20
CA VAL A 85 -29.62 -4.47 7.24
C VAL A 85 -29.95 -5.97 7.15
N GLU A 86 -30.29 -6.48 5.96
CA GLU A 86 -30.65 -7.89 5.75
C GLU A 86 -29.52 -8.85 6.15
N ARG A 87 -28.26 -8.44 5.96
CA ARG A 87 -27.07 -9.23 6.32
C ARG A 87 -26.57 -8.95 7.74
N GLY A 88 -27.25 -8.08 8.50
CA GLY A 88 -26.90 -7.77 9.89
C GLY A 88 -25.59 -7.00 10.07
N TYR A 89 -25.15 -6.24 9.07
CA TYR A 89 -23.99 -5.36 9.20
C TYR A 89 -24.28 -4.20 10.15
N PRO A 90 -23.27 -3.68 10.86
CA PRO A 90 -23.41 -2.44 11.62
C PRO A 90 -23.73 -1.25 10.72
N THR A 91 -24.84 -0.56 10.95
CA THR A 91 -25.29 0.59 10.14
C THR A 91 -25.28 1.92 10.88
N ARG A 92 -25.02 1.92 12.20
CA ARG A 92 -25.12 3.13 13.06
C ARG A 92 -24.10 4.22 12.74
N SER A 93 -23.01 3.88 12.06
CA SER A 93 -21.98 4.85 11.66
C SER A 93 -21.94 4.97 10.15
N VAL A 94 -21.88 6.21 9.64
CA VAL A 94 -21.73 6.49 8.20
C VAL A 94 -20.48 5.80 7.63
N PHE A 95 -19.41 5.63 8.41
CA PHE A 95 -18.18 4.93 7.96
C PHE A 95 -18.37 3.43 7.67
N ASN A 96 -19.50 2.86 8.08
CA ASN A 96 -19.85 1.47 7.73
C ASN A 96 -20.50 1.38 6.35
N TRP A 97 -20.99 2.50 5.82
CA TRP A 97 -21.51 2.63 4.47
C TRP A 97 -20.35 2.95 3.55
N ARG A 98 -20.16 2.17 2.48
CA ARG A 98 -19.04 2.41 1.57
C ARG A 98 -19.32 3.65 0.72
N THR A 99 -18.28 4.24 0.15
CA THR A 99 -18.49 5.32 -0.81
C THR A 99 -19.24 4.77 -2.04
N PRO A 100 -20.15 5.54 -2.65
CA PRO A 100 -21.03 5.05 -3.71
C PRO A 100 -20.29 4.69 -5.01
N LEU A 101 -19.20 5.38 -5.32
CA LEU A 101 -18.52 5.30 -6.62
C LEU A 101 -18.21 3.86 -7.09
N PRO A 102 -17.52 3.00 -6.31
CA PRO A 102 -17.17 1.65 -6.76
C PRO A 102 -18.38 0.81 -7.14
N MET A 103 -19.40 0.75 -6.28
CA MET A 103 -20.59 -0.08 -6.52
C MET A 103 -21.46 0.51 -7.62
N TRP A 104 -21.61 1.83 -7.62
CA TRP A 104 -22.36 2.54 -8.66
C TRP A 104 -21.73 2.33 -10.04
N MET A 105 -20.41 2.52 -10.15
CA MET A 105 -19.68 2.34 -11.40
C MET A 105 -19.86 0.91 -11.92
N LEU A 106 -19.61 -0.09 -11.06
CA LEU A 106 -19.72 -1.50 -11.45
C LEU A 106 -21.16 -1.90 -11.82
N GLY A 107 -22.16 -1.40 -11.10
CA GLY A 107 -23.57 -1.68 -11.38
C GLY A 107 -24.05 -1.04 -12.69
N LYS A 108 -23.48 0.10 -13.09
CA LYS A 108 -23.84 0.79 -14.34
C LYS A 108 -23.12 0.26 -15.59
N LEU A 109 -22.17 -0.65 -15.45
CA LEU A 109 -21.58 -1.32 -16.62
C LEU A 109 -22.61 -2.25 -17.28
N PRO A 110 -22.55 -2.45 -18.61
CA PRO A 110 -23.39 -3.43 -19.31
C PRO A 110 -23.23 -4.85 -18.78
N ASP A 111 -22.01 -5.19 -18.35
CA ASP A 111 -21.69 -6.40 -17.62
C ASP A 111 -20.71 -6.03 -16.49
N PRO A 112 -21.03 -6.29 -15.21
CA PRO A 112 -20.11 -6.07 -14.10
C PRO A 112 -18.74 -6.74 -14.28
N ALA A 113 -18.63 -7.83 -15.05
CA ALA A 113 -17.36 -8.49 -15.35
C ALA A 113 -16.39 -7.59 -16.14
N LEU A 114 -16.87 -6.58 -16.87
CA LEU A 114 -16.01 -5.56 -17.49
C LEU A 114 -15.20 -4.79 -16.44
N GLY A 115 -15.73 -4.62 -15.23
CA GLY A 115 -15.01 -4.02 -14.11
C GLY A 115 -13.78 -4.84 -13.70
N LYS A 116 -13.86 -6.17 -13.78
CA LYS A 116 -12.71 -7.07 -13.55
C LYS A 116 -11.65 -6.88 -14.63
N GLY A 117 -12.06 -6.80 -15.90
CA GLY A 117 -11.15 -6.52 -17.01
C GLY A 117 -10.42 -5.17 -16.83
N LEU A 118 -11.17 -4.12 -16.49
CA LEU A 118 -10.61 -2.79 -16.21
C LEU A 118 -9.62 -2.82 -15.03
N LEU A 119 -9.99 -3.44 -13.89
CA LEU A 119 -9.10 -3.54 -12.75
C LEU A 119 -7.83 -4.35 -13.08
N GLY A 120 -7.96 -5.43 -13.86
CA GLY A 120 -6.84 -6.21 -14.37
C GLY A 120 -5.89 -5.40 -15.26
N LEU A 121 -6.43 -4.54 -16.14
CA LEU A 121 -5.63 -3.63 -16.96
C LEU A 121 -4.90 -2.58 -16.11
N LEU A 122 -5.56 -2.03 -15.09
CA LEU A 122 -4.94 -1.11 -14.14
C LEU A 122 -3.84 -1.80 -13.32
N ALA A 123 -4.04 -3.05 -12.91
CA ALA A 123 -3.02 -3.86 -12.26
C ALA A 123 -1.81 -4.09 -13.18
N LEU A 124 -2.02 -4.40 -14.46
CA LEU A 124 -0.94 -4.48 -15.44
C LEU A 124 -0.19 -3.15 -15.56
N ALA A 125 -0.92 -2.02 -15.60
CA ALA A 125 -0.31 -0.70 -15.60
C ALA A 125 0.53 -0.42 -14.35
N VAL A 126 0.14 -0.91 -13.16
CA VAL A 126 0.98 -0.84 -11.95
C VAL A 126 2.30 -1.57 -12.17
N MET A 127 2.27 -2.79 -12.72
CA MET A 127 3.50 -3.56 -13.01
C MET A 127 4.40 -2.83 -13.99
N LEU A 128 3.85 -2.29 -15.08
CA LEU A 128 4.59 -1.57 -16.11
C LEU A 128 5.18 -0.25 -15.61
N LEU A 129 4.42 0.55 -14.86
CA LEU A 129 4.91 1.80 -14.28
C LEU A 129 5.97 1.55 -13.19
N SER A 130 5.79 0.51 -12.39
CA SER A 130 6.79 0.11 -11.37
C SER A 130 8.08 -0.37 -12.03
N PHE A 131 7.98 -1.14 -13.11
CA PHE A 131 9.13 -1.53 -13.92
C PHE A 131 9.86 -0.30 -14.46
N GLU A 132 9.14 0.57 -15.19
CA GLU A 132 9.72 1.73 -15.86
C GLU A 132 10.34 2.71 -14.86
N SER A 133 9.67 3.00 -13.75
CA SER A 133 10.18 3.90 -12.72
C SER A 133 11.47 3.38 -12.09
N LEU A 134 11.54 2.08 -11.77
CA LEU A 134 12.75 1.46 -11.22
C LEU A 134 13.88 1.35 -12.26
N ALA A 135 13.55 1.14 -13.53
CA ALA A 135 14.51 1.05 -14.62
C ALA A 135 15.19 2.41 -14.85
N ARG A 136 14.40 3.50 -14.91
CA ARG A 136 14.90 4.88 -15.02
C ARG A 136 15.84 5.23 -13.87
N GLU A 137 15.47 4.88 -12.64
CA GLU A 137 16.29 5.22 -11.46
C GLU A 137 17.67 4.55 -11.49
N GLN A 138 17.81 3.38 -12.14
CA GLN A 138 19.06 2.61 -12.18
C GLN A 138 19.83 2.75 -13.51
N GLY A 139 19.52 3.76 -14.32
CA GLY A 139 20.18 3.92 -15.63
C GLY A 139 19.88 2.78 -16.60
N HIS A 140 18.65 2.25 -16.57
CA HIS A 140 18.11 1.19 -17.45
C HIS A 140 18.58 -0.25 -17.17
N GLY A 141 19.10 -0.53 -15.98
CA GLY A 141 19.29 -1.91 -15.51
C GLY A 141 17.95 -2.63 -15.29
N ILE A 142 17.77 -3.83 -15.87
CA ILE A 142 16.49 -4.54 -15.88
C ILE A 142 16.26 -5.51 -14.71
N GLY A 143 17.31 -5.95 -14.01
CA GLY A 143 17.20 -7.03 -13.00
C GLY A 143 16.24 -6.70 -11.85
N ARG A 144 16.39 -5.53 -11.22
CA ARG A 144 15.50 -5.09 -10.14
C ARG A 144 14.08 -4.77 -10.64
N PRO A 145 13.87 -4.04 -11.76
CA PRO A 145 12.56 -3.88 -12.37
C PRO A 145 11.81 -5.20 -12.64
N VAL A 146 12.46 -6.20 -13.25
CA VAL A 146 11.86 -7.51 -13.53
C VAL A 146 11.46 -8.20 -12.22
N ALA A 147 12.37 -8.26 -11.24
CA ALA A 147 12.07 -8.87 -9.95
C ALA A 147 10.88 -8.18 -9.25
N CYS A 148 10.76 -6.86 -9.36
CA CYS A 148 9.63 -6.12 -8.82
C CYS A 148 8.32 -6.47 -9.53
N ALA A 149 8.32 -6.53 -10.86
CA ALA A 149 7.14 -6.90 -11.64
C ALA A 149 6.66 -8.31 -11.31
N LEU A 150 7.59 -9.26 -11.14
CA LEU A 150 7.28 -10.62 -10.69
C LEU A 150 6.69 -10.64 -9.28
N LEU A 151 7.28 -9.91 -8.32
CA LEU A 151 6.73 -9.82 -6.96
C LEU A 151 5.31 -9.21 -6.95
N LEU A 152 5.07 -8.17 -7.77
CA LEU A 152 3.79 -7.48 -7.88
C LEU A 152 2.64 -8.37 -8.36
N SER A 153 2.93 -9.47 -9.08
CA SER A 153 1.90 -10.42 -9.47
C SER A 153 1.18 -11.04 -8.27
N GLY A 154 1.82 -11.16 -7.11
CA GLY A 154 1.21 -11.67 -5.87
C GLY A 154 0.09 -10.77 -5.30
N PRO A 155 0.38 -9.51 -4.92
CA PRO A 155 -0.64 -8.58 -4.42
C PRO A 155 -1.65 -8.12 -5.49
N LEU A 156 -1.32 -8.22 -6.78
CA LEU A 156 -2.22 -7.82 -7.87
C LEU A 156 -3.09 -8.96 -8.41
N MET A 157 -2.75 -10.23 -8.16
CA MET A 157 -3.57 -11.39 -8.55
C MET A 157 -5.05 -11.29 -8.10
N PRO A 158 -5.39 -10.79 -6.89
CA PRO A 158 -6.78 -10.58 -6.49
C PRO A 158 -7.60 -9.70 -7.44
N CYS A 159 -6.98 -8.84 -8.24
CA CYS A 159 -7.66 -7.99 -9.22
C CYS A 159 -8.39 -8.79 -10.31
N VAL A 160 -7.93 -10.02 -10.58
CA VAL A 160 -8.49 -10.90 -11.63
C VAL A 160 -9.08 -12.19 -11.07
N LEU A 161 -8.98 -12.41 -9.75
CA LEU A 161 -9.39 -13.66 -9.10
C LEU A 161 -10.85 -13.60 -8.64
N GLY A 162 -11.68 -14.50 -9.16
CA GLY A 162 -13.07 -14.66 -8.73
C GLY A 162 -13.84 -13.34 -8.75
N ASP A 163 -14.64 -13.08 -7.72
CA ASP A 163 -15.44 -11.86 -7.59
C ASP A 163 -14.73 -10.76 -6.79
N LEU A 164 -13.44 -10.89 -6.47
CA LEU A 164 -12.75 -9.94 -5.57
C LEU A 164 -12.72 -8.51 -6.12
N PHE A 165 -12.82 -8.33 -7.44
CA PHE A 165 -12.87 -7.02 -8.10
C PHE A 165 -14.00 -6.09 -7.61
N VAL A 166 -15.03 -6.60 -6.94
CA VAL A 166 -16.06 -5.75 -6.32
C VAL A 166 -15.58 -5.02 -5.06
N SER A 167 -14.41 -5.39 -4.53
CA SER A 167 -13.85 -4.81 -3.31
C SER A 167 -13.30 -3.40 -3.56
N PRO A 168 -13.85 -2.34 -2.93
CA PRO A 168 -13.32 -0.98 -3.05
C PRO A 168 -11.85 -0.86 -2.59
N MET A 169 -11.44 -1.73 -1.67
CA MET A 169 -10.07 -1.73 -1.14
C MET A 169 -9.04 -2.08 -2.22
N LEU A 170 -9.36 -2.99 -3.14
CA LEU A 170 -8.45 -3.38 -4.22
C LEU A 170 -8.25 -2.25 -5.22
N TRP A 171 -9.35 -1.61 -5.65
CA TRP A 171 -9.28 -0.44 -6.53
C TRP A 171 -8.44 0.67 -5.92
N ALA A 172 -8.69 1.03 -4.66
CA ALA A 172 -7.93 2.07 -3.99
C ALA A 172 -6.43 1.74 -3.88
N GLY A 173 -6.08 0.50 -3.56
CA GLY A 173 -4.67 0.08 -3.51
C GLY A 173 -3.97 0.14 -4.87
N VAL A 174 -4.66 -0.28 -5.93
CA VAL A 174 -4.17 -0.16 -7.31
C VAL A 174 -3.97 1.31 -7.69
N PHE A 175 -4.92 2.19 -7.37
CA PHE A 175 -4.81 3.62 -7.66
C PHE A 175 -3.69 4.32 -6.87
N ILE A 176 -3.45 3.94 -5.60
CA ILE A 176 -2.28 4.43 -4.84
C ILE A 176 -0.97 3.98 -5.53
N ALA A 177 -0.88 2.71 -5.94
CA ALA A 177 0.30 2.20 -6.62
C ALA A 177 0.54 2.88 -7.98
N LEU A 178 -0.52 3.10 -8.78
CA LEU A 178 -0.46 3.87 -10.02
C LEU A 178 -0.02 5.31 -9.77
N SER A 179 -0.54 5.93 -8.70
CA SER A 179 -0.18 7.29 -8.31
C SER A 179 1.33 7.41 -8.06
N ILE A 180 1.89 6.50 -7.24
CA ILE A 180 3.33 6.46 -6.95
C ILE A 180 4.15 6.13 -8.21
N GLY A 181 3.71 5.16 -9.02
CA GLY A 181 4.36 4.81 -10.29
C GLY A 181 4.40 6.00 -11.27
N ALA A 182 3.33 6.78 -11.35
CA ALA A 182 3.26 7.97 -12.19
C ALA A 182 4.28 9.05 -11.77
N TYR A 183 4.48 9.26 -10.46
CA TYR A 183 5.58 10.10 -9.96
C TYR A 183 6.94 9.54 -10.36
N GLY A 184 7.13 8.23 -10.27
CA GLY A 184 8.36 7.54 -10.64
C GLY A 184 8.75 7.69 -12.12
N VAL A 185 7.78 7.90 -13.01
CA VAL A 185 8.03 8.16 -14.44
C VAL A 185 7.94 9.65 -14.82
N GLY A 186 7.96 10.55 -13.84
CA GLY A 186 7.97 12.00 -14.08
C GLY A 186 6.64 12.57 -14.56
N ARG A 187 5.51 11.95 -14.20
CA ARG A 187 4.15 12.37 -14.58
C ARG A 187 3.30 12.73 -13.34
N PRO A 188 3.63 13.80 -12.61
CA PRO A 188 2.98 14.13 -11.33
C PRO A 188 1.47 14.39 -11.46
N GLY A 189 1.01 14.97 -12.58
CA GLY A 189 -0.44 15.21 -12.79
C GLY A 189 -1.27 13.92 -12.80
N TRP A 190 -0.77 12.87 -13.45
CA TRP A 190 -1.38 11.53 -13.38
C TRP A 190 -1.27 10.94 -11.97
N GLY A 191 -0.17 11.22 -11.27
CA GLY A 191 -0.01 10.90 -9.86
C GLY A 191 -1.15 11.46 -9.00
N VAL A 192 -1.41 12.77 -9.11
CA VAL A 192 -2.53 13.43 -8.41
C VAL A 192 -3.87 12.80 -8.78
N ALA A 193 -4.15 12.66 -10.07
CA ALA A 193 -5.43 12.10 -10.55
C ALA A 193 -5.70 10.70 -9.99
N MET A 194 -4.71 9.79 -10.05
CA MET A 194 -4.87 8.43 -9.54
C MET A 194 -5.04 8.41 -8.02
N GLY A 195 -4.28 9.21 -7.26
CA GLY A 195 -4.43 9.24 -5.82
C GLY A 195 -5.76 9.82 -5.36
N LEU A 196 -6.26 10.86 -6.05
CA LEU A 196 -7.62 11.37 -5.81
C LEU A 196 -8.67 10.30 -6.13
N LEU A 197 -8.57 9.59 -7.26
CA LEU A 197 -9.48 8.47 -7.56
C LEU A 197 -9.46 7.41 -6.43
N ALA A 198 -8.31 7.10 -5.86
CA ALA A 198 -8.21 6.16 -4.74
C ALA A 198 -9.12 6.55 -3.56
N VAL A 199 -9.16 7.83 -3.18
CA VAL A 199 -9.96 8.29 -2.02
C VAL A 199 -11.46 8.32 -2.31
N PHE A 200 -11.88 8.53 -3.56
CA PHE A 200 -13.27 8.39 -3.95
C PHE A 200 -13.74 6.93 -3.97
N PHE A 201 -12.85 5.99 -4.31
CA PHE A 201 -13.12 4.56 -4.18
C PHE A 201 -13.12 4.09 -2.73
N ARG A 202 -12.25 4.67 -1.90
CA ARG A 202 -12.11 4.27 -0.50
C ARG A 202 -11.58 5.40 0.36
N GLU A 203 -12.36 5.79 1.36
CA GLU A 203 -12.02 6.79 2.36
C GLU A 203 -10.72 6.49 3.13
N LEU A 204 -10.36 5.21 3.30
CA LEU A 204 -9.07 4.80 3.89
C LEU A 204 -7.84 5.22 3.07
N ALA A 205 -8.00 5.66 1.82
CA ALA A 205 -6.91 6.24 1.04
C ALA A 205 -6.66 7.74 1.36
N LEU A 206 -7.49 8.37 2.20
CA LEU A 206 -7.33 9.77 2.59
C LEU A 206 -5.94 10.10 3.18
N PRO A 207 -5.37 9.28 4.09
CA PRO A 207 -4.03 9.54 4.63
C PRO A 207 -2.96 9.66 3.53
N TYR A 208 -3.04 8.85 2.47
CA TYR A 208 -2.12 8.94 1.32
C TYR A 208 -2.24 10.29 0.61
N CYS A 209 -3.48 10.76 0.34
CA CYS A 209 -3.71 12.03 -0.35
C CYS A 209 -3.19 13.22 0.48
N VAL A 210 -3.42 13.19 1.80
CA VAL A 210 -2.90 14.22 2.73
C VAL A 210 -1.38 14.21 2.73
N LEU A 211 -0.74 13.04 2.84
CA LEU A 211 0.71 12.92 2.75
C LEU A 211 1.24 13.45 1.41
N ALA A 212 0.60 13.13 0.30
CA ALA A 212 1.02 13.59 -1.02
C ALA A 212 0.90 15.12 -1.16
N ALA A 213 -0.13 15.74 -0.57
CA ALA A 213 -0.26 17.19 -0.49
C ALA A 213 0.86 17.82 0.37
N VAL A 214 1.15 17.24 1.54
CA VAL A 214 2.25 17.66 2.41
C VAL A 214 3.60 17.56 1.69
N LEU A 215 3.84 16.48 0.96
CA LEU A 215 5.06 16.33 0.14
C LEU A 215 5.13 17.37 -0.98
N ALA A 216 4.01 17.70 -1.63
CA ALA A 216 3.97 18.74 -2.64
C ALA A 216 4.30 20.13 -2.05
N TRP A 217 3.77 20.42 -0.85
CA TRP A 217 4.09 21.63 -0.10
C TRP A 217 5.57 21.68 0.30
N TRP A 218 6.08 20.62 0.94
CA TRP A 218 7.47 20.53 1.38
C TRP A 218 8.46 20.69 0.23
N ASN A 219 8.16 20.09 -0.92
CA ASN A 219 9.00 20.17 -2.11
C ASN A 219 8.76 21.43 -2.95
N ASN A 220 8.05 22.44 -2.42
CA ASN A 220 7.75 23.70 -3.06
C ASN A 220 7.15 23.55 -4.48
N ARG A 221 6.15 22.67 -4.62
CA ARG A 221 5.44 22.40 -5.89
C ARG A 221 4.01 22.98 -5.84
N PRO A 222 3.83 24.30 -6.02
CA PRO A 222 2.55 24.95 -5.78
C PRO A 222 1.42 24.45 -6.68
N LYS A 223 1.73 24.07 -7.94
CA LYS A 223 0.73 23.50 -8.87
C LYS A 223 0.24 22.12 -8.42
N GLU A 224 1.15 21.27 -7.92
CA GLU A 224 0.81 19.95 -7.39
C GLU A 224 0.00 20.08 -6.10
N LEU A 225 0.42 20.98 -5.20
CA LEU A 225 -0.31 21.29 -3.97
C LEU A 225 -1.72 21.80 -4.25
N ALA A 226 -1.89 22.76 -5.17
CA ALA A 226 -3.20 23.29 -5.55
C ALA A 226 -4.12 22.19 -6.08
N ALA A 227 -3.61 21.28 -6.91
CA ALA A 227 -4.38 20.16 -7.45
C ALA A 227 -4.81 19.18 -6.35
N TRP A 228 -3.93 18.85 -5.40
CA TRP A 228 -4.29 18.03 -4.23
C TRP A 228 -5.35 18.71 -3.36
N THR A 229 -5.16 19.99 -3.03
CA THR A 229 -6.10 20.75 -2.19
C THR A 229 -7.48 20.86 -2.84
N ALA A 230 -7.54 21.19 -4.13
CA ALA A 230 -8.79 21.26 -4.87
C ALA A 230 -9.50 19.89 -4.94
N GLY A 231 -8.73 18.83 -5.22
CA GLY A 231 -9.26 17.46 -5.25
C GLY A 231 -9.77 16.98 -3.91
N LEU A 232 -9.05 17.26 -2.82
CA LEU A 232 -9.46 16.94 -1.45
C LEU A 232 -10.70 17.74 -1.03
N ALA A 233 -10.79 19.02 -1.41
CA ALA A 233 -12.01 19.80 -1.19
C ALA A 233 -13.20 19.18 -1.94
N GLY A 234 -13.01 18.76 -3.19
CA GLY A 234 -14.02 18.01 -3.95
C GLY A 234 -14.43 16.70 -3.27
N TRP A 235 -13.47 15.95 -2.73
CA TRP A 235 -13.76 14.73 -1.96
C TRP A 235 -14.52 15.03 -0.66
N VAL A 236 -14.19 16.10 0.06
CA VAL A 236 -14.93 16.52 1.27
C VAL A 236 -16.38 16.85 0.93
N LEU A 237 -16.63 17.59 -0.16
CA LEU A 237 -17.99 17.88 -0.62
C LEU A 237 -18.74 16.59 -1.01
N PHE A 238 -18.07 15.68 -1.72
CA PHE A 238 -18.62 14.37 -2.06
C PHE A 238 -18.96 13.54 -0.82
N PHE A 239 -18.08 13.49 0.17
CA PHE A 239 -18.30 12.73 1.39
C PHE A 239 -19.37 13.38 2.29
N ALA A 240 -19.45 14.71 2.30
CA ALA A 240 -20.54 15.43 2.96
C ALA A 240 -21.90 15.12 2.31
N TRP A 241 -21.97 15.09 0.97
CA TRP A 241 -23.17 14.62 0.28
C TRP A 241 -23.50 13.16 0.63
N HIS A 242 -22.51 12.27 0.60
CA HIS A 242 -22.67 10.89 1.03
C HIS A 242 -23.22 10.76 2.45
N TRP A 243 -22.71 11.60 3.37
CA TRP A 243 -23.19 11.67 4.75
C TRP A 243 -24.66 12.08 4.83
N LEU A 244 -25.08 13.09 4.07
CA LEU A 244 -26.46 13.58 4.04
C LEU A 244 -27.44 12.52 3.51
N GLU A 245 -27.02 11.72 2.52
CA GLU A 245 -27.84 10.63 1.97
C GLU A 245 -27.95 9.43 2.92
N VAL A 246 -26.88 9.12 3.66
CA VAL A 246 -26.84 7.99 4.60
C VAL A 246 -27.58 8.30 5.89
N THR A 247 -27.48 9.53 6.42
CA THR A 247 -28.08 9.94 7.69
C THR A 247 -29.56 9.54 7.84
N PRO A 248 -30.46 9.81 6.89
CA PRO A 248 -31.87 9.41 7.00
C PRO A 248 -32.11 7.89 6.93
N LEU A 249 -31.12 7.11 6.50
CA LEU A 249 -31.18 5.65 6.40
C LEU A 249 -30.71 4.95 7.68
N ILE A 250 -30.11 5.70 8.62
CA ILE A 250 -29.71 5.19 9.92
C ILE A 250 -30.93 5.20 10.84
N GLY A 251 -31.58 4.04 10.98
CA GLY A 251 -32.71 3.86 11.91
C GLY A 251 -32.30 3.98 13.39
N ALA A 252 -33.28 4.22 14.27
CA ALA A 252 -33.05 4.32 15.72
C ALA A 252 -32.41 3.05 16.31
N GLU A 253 -32.77 1.88 15.78
CA GLU A 253 -32.24 0.57 16.19
C GLU A 253 -31.02 0.14 15.36
N ALA A 254 -30.35 1.07 14.68
CA ALA A 254 -29.19 0.75 13.84
C ALA A 254 -28.08 0.07 14.66
N ARG A 255 -27.60 -1.06 14.14
CA ARG A 255 -26.57 -1.86 14.79
C ARG A 255 -25.24 -1.12 14.81
N ALA A 256 -24.57 -1.15 15.95
CA ALA A 256 -23.22 -0.64 16.13
C ALA A 256 -22.18 -1.75 16.03
N HIS A 257 -20.93 -1.37 15.78
CA HIS A 257 -19.83 -2.24 16.15
C HIS A 257 -19.79 -2.38 17.67
N HIS A 258 -19.49 -3.59 18.15
CA HIS A 258 -19.31 -3.86 19.58
C HIS A 258 -18.06 -3.16 20.12
N GLU A 259 -17.03 -3.00 19.28
CA GLU A 259 -15.77 -2.38 19.65
C GLU A 259 -15.51 -1.11 18.84
N GLY A 260 -14.64 -0.24 19.38
CA GLY A 260 -14.17 0.95 18.68
C GLY A 260 -13.20 0.63 17.55
N TRP A 261 -12.83 1.66 16.76
CA TRP A 261 -11.87 1.51 15.68
C TRP A 261 -10.40 1.59 16.14
N VAL A 262 -10.13 2.25 17.27
CA VAL A 262 -8.80 2.32 17.88
C VAL A 262 -8.62 1.09 18.76
N GLN A 263 -7.67 0.23 18.37
CA GLN A 263 -7.53 -1.14 18.89
C GLN A 263 -6.12 -1.49 19.36
N PHE A 264 -5.10 -0.66 19.05
CA PHE A 264 -3.70 -0.90 19.43
C PHE A 264 -3.18 -2.30 19.03
N GLY A 265 -3.60 -2.80 17.86
CA GLY A 265 -3.27 -4.15 17.38
C GLY A 265 -1.77 -4.41 17.12
N GLY A 266 -0.96 -3.34 17.05
CA GLY A 266 0.49 -3.40 17.05
C GLY A 266 1.10 -4.22 15.90
N ALA A 267 2.30 -4.75 16.15
CA ALA A 267 3.03 -5.58 15.19
C ALA A 267 2.25 -6.82 14.71
N PRO A 268 1.50 -7.57 15.56
CA PRO A 268 0.70 -8.70 15.07
C PRO A 268 -0.27 -8.33 13.96
N PHE A 269 -1.04 -7.25 14.14
CA PHE A 269 -2.01 -6.82 13.14
C PHE A 269 -1.34 -6.25 11.89
N VAL A 270 -0.26 -5.47 12.05
CA VAL A 270 0.56 -5.00 10.92
C VAL A 270 1.05 -6.18 10.07
N ILE A 271 1.66 -7.20 10.67
CA ILE A 271 2.13 -8.38 9.94
C ILE A 271 0.96 -9.10 9.27
N SER A 272 -0.20 -9.18 9.92
CA SER A 272 -1.43 -9.74 9.35
C SER A 272 -1.86 -9.01 8.07
N THR A 273 -1.85 -7.67 8.07
CA THR A 273 -2.20 -6.87 6.89
C THR A 273 -1.15 -7.02 5.77
N VAL A 274 0.14 -7.08 6.09
CA VAL A 274 1.20 -7.36 5.09
C VAL A 274 1.00 -8.71 4.42
N GLN A 275 0.40 -9.68 5.12
CA GLN A 275 0.13 -11.00 4.58
C GLN A 275 -0.90 -10.99 3.43
N MET A 276 -1.63 -9.89 3.20
CA MET A 276 -2.65 -9.76 2.15
C MET A 276 -2.07 -9.67 0.74
N THR A 277 -1.36 -10.73 0.33
CA THR A 277 -0.88 -11.00 -1.03
C THR A 277 -1.17 -12.45 -1.35
N ALA A 278 -1.48 -12.80 -2.59
CA ALA A 278 -1.83 -14.18 -2.93
C ALA A 278 -0.75 -15.19 -2.51
N TYR A 279 0.53 -14.82 -2.64
CA TYR A 279 1.65 -15.70 -2.30
C TYR A 279 1.88 -15.82 -0.79
N LEU A 280 1.86 -14.71 -0.04
CA LEU A 280 2.09 -14.77 1.42
C LEU A 280 0.93 -15.42 2.18
N LEU A 281 -0.27 -15.44 1.62
CA LEU A 281 -1.40 -16.19 2.18
C LEU A 281 -1.20 -17.71 2.13
N LEU A 282 -0.36 -18.20 1.22
CA LEU A 282 -0.02 -19.63 1.11
C LEU A 282 1.15 -20.03 2.02
N LEU A 283 1.82 -19.05 2.63
CA LEU A 283 3.02 -19.26 3.43
C LEU A 283 2.72 -19.04 4.92
N PRO A 284 3.50 -19.67 5.82
CA PRO A 284 3.43 -19.37 7.25
C PRO A 284 3.69 -17.89 7.53
N GLN A 285 2.98 -17.32 8.51
CA GLN A 285 3.03 -15.89 8.81
C GLN A 285 4.44 -15.38 9.20
N TRP A 286 5.32 -16.24 9.71
CA TRP A 286 6.71 -15.85 9.99
C TRP A 286 7.45 -15.44 8.70
N VAL A 287 7.10 -16.01 7.54
CA VAL A 287 7.64 -15.57 6.24
C VAL A 287 7.19 -14.15 5.92
N THR A 288 5.94 -13.80 6.25
CA THR A 288 5.42 -12.44 6.14
C THR A 288 6.19 -11.47 7.02
N ALA A 289 6.56 -11.87 8.25
CA ALA A 289 7.39 -11.05 9.11
C ALA A 289 8.78 -10.77 8.49
N LEU A 290 9.42 -11.78 7.88
CA LEU A 290 10.68 -11.59 7.15
C LEU A 290 10.50 -10.68 5.94
N TYR A 291 9.44 -10.88 5.16
CA TYR A 291 9.09 -10.05 4.01
C TYR A 291 8.85 -8.59 4.41
N PHE A 292 8.12 -8.36 5.51
CA PHE A 292 7.89 -7.04 6.08
C PHE A 292 9.21 -6.36 6.46
N MET A 293 10.07 -7.02 7.22
CA MET A 293 11.36 -6.46 7.63
C MET A 293 12.28 -6.17 6.44
N ALA A 294 12.28 -7.05 5.43
CA ALA A 294 13.02 -6.83 4.19
C ALA A 294 12.52 -5.59 3.45
N ALA A 295 11.19 -5.41 3.37
CA ALA A 295 10.59 -4.23 2.75
C ALA A 295 10.97 -2.93 3.48
N MET A 296 10.85 -2.93 4.82
CA MET A 296 11.17 -1.76 5.65
C MET A 296 12.64 -1.36 5.54
N LEU A 297 13.57 -2.33 5.54
CA LEU A 297 14.99 -2.05 5.30
C LEU A 297 15.23 -1.55 3.86
N GLY A 298 14.51 -2.09 2.88
CA GLY A 298 14.55 -1.62 1.50
C GLY A 298 14.15 -0.14 1.39
N PHE A 299 13.04 0.26 2.02
CA PHE A 299 12.57 1.64 2.04
C PHE A 299 13.50 2.59 2.79
N ALA A 300 13.97 2.20 3.98
CA ALA A 300 14.86 3.05 4.77
C ALA A 300 16.22 3.32 4.08
N GLY A 301 16.67 2.42 3.19
CA GLY A 301 17.83 2.64 2.32
C GLY A 301 17.54 3.43 1.04
N TRP A 302 16.27 3.67 0.69
CA TRP A 302 15.85 4.23 -0.59
C TRP A 302 15.71 5.75 -0.53
N HIS A 303 16.81 6.44 -0.83
CA HIS A 303 16.96 7.90 -0.66
C HIS A 303 16.73 8.70 -1.97
N THR A 304 15.78 8.29 -2.80
CA THR A 304 15.35 9.07 -3.98
C THR A 304 13.95 9.66 -3.74
N PRO A 305 13.51 10.67 -4.52
CA PRO A 305 12.16 11.22 -4.36
C PRO A 305 11.03 10.19 -4.50
N LEU A 306 11.23 9.16 -5.33
CA LEU A 306 10.30 8.03 -5.45
C LEU A 306 10.31 7.17 -4.19
N GLY A 307 11.51 6.85 -3.69
CA GLY A 307 11.69 6.07 -2.47
C GLY A 307 11.14 6.75 -1.23
N GLU A 308 11.33 8.05 -1.10
CA GLU A 308 10.75 8.86 -0.03
C GLU A 308 9.22 8.81 -0.07
N ARG A 309 8.62 9.06 -1.23
CA ARG A 309 7.15 9.01 -1.38
C ARG A 309 6.58 7.62 -1.06
N ALA A 310 7.17 6.57 -1.61
CA ALA A 310 6.71 5.20 -1.37
C ALA A 310 6.95 4.77 0.09
N GLY A 311 8.12 5.05 0.64
CA GLY A 311 8.50 4.71 2.00
C GLY A 311 7.66 5.44 3.04
N LEU A 312 7.46 6.75 2.91
CA LEU A 312 6.59 7.51 3.81
C LEU A 312 5.13 7.05 3.73
N THR A 313 4.65 6.68 2.54
CA THR A 313 3.31 6.11 2.39
C THR A 313 3.18 4.79 3.14
N VAL A 314 4.15 3.88 2.99
CA VAL A 314 4.14 2.60 3.71
C VAL A 314 4.25 2.82 5.22
N CYS A 315 5.16 3.68 5.68
CA CYS A 315 5.30 4.02 7.10
C CYS A 315 4.00 4.59 7.68
N LEU A 316 3.32 5.49 6.95
CA LEU A 316 2.05 6.06 7.37
C LEU A 316 0.99 4.98 7.62
N PHE A 317 0.82 4.03 6.69
CA PHE A 317 -0.17 2.97 6.85
C PHE A 317 0.25 1.91 7.87
N VAL A 318 1.55 1.59 7.98
CA VAL A 318 2.07 0.71 9.04
C VAL A 318 1.76 1.30 10.41
N LEU A 319 2.01 2.60 10.61
CA LEU A 319 1.68 3.29 11.85
C LEU A 319 0.16 3.31 12.06
N ALA A 320 -0.62 3.70 11.06
CA ALA A 320 -2.08 3.74 11.18
C ALA A 320 -2.65 2.37 11.59
N PHE A 321 -2.22 1.28 10.94
CA PHE A 321 -2.69 -0.07 11.26
C PHE A 321 -2.18 -0.58 12.60
N ALA A 322 -1.03 -0.13 13.09
CA ALA A 322 -0.60 -0.47 14.45
C ALA A 322 -1.58 0.00 15.54
N PHE A 323 -2.37 1.05 15.26
CA PHE A 323 -3.30 1.65 16.23
C PHE A 323 -4.78 1.48 15.87
N VAL A 324 -5.11 1.36 14.59
CA VAL A 324 -6.48 1.41 14.06
C VAL A 324 -6.79 0.15 13.25
N GLY A 325 -7.96 -0.43 13.51
CA GLY A 325 -8.47 -1.60 12.80
C GLY A 325 -8.78 -2.75 13.75
N GLN A 326 -9.96 -3.36 13.57
CA GLN A 326 -10.36 -4.55 14.32
C GLN A 326 -9.72 -5.79 13.70
N GLU A 327 -9.69 -6.91 14.42
CA GLU A 327 -9.03 -8.13 13.94
C GLU A 327 -9.55 -8.66 12.59
N PHE A 328 -10.78 -8.31 12.20
CA PHE A 328 -11.35 -8.69 10.89
C PHE A 328 -10.87 -7.82 9.73
N ASN A 329 -10.20 -6.71 10.01
CA ASN A 329 -9.74 -5.76 9.02
C ASN A 329 -8.40 -6.14 8.37
N GLN A 330 -7.98 -7.41 8.49
CA GLN A 330 -6.75 -7.91 7.86
C GLN A 330 -6.69 -7.53 6.36
N TYR A 331 -7.84 -7.59 5.66
CA TYR A 331 -7.96 -7.25 4.23
C TYR A 331 -7.58 -5.80 3.88
N TRP A 332 -7.53 -4.87 4.84
CA TRP A 332 -7.05 -3.50 4.61
C TRP A 332 -5.61 -3.47 4.08
N GLY A 333 -4.84 -4.53 4.34
CA GLY A 333 -3.50 -4.69 3.78
C GLY A 333 -3.42 -4.61 2.27
N SER A 334 -4.50 -4.95 1.54
CA SER A 334 -4.50 -4.85 0.07
C SER A 334 -4.34 -3.42 -0.45
N LEU A 335 -4.58 -2.41 0.40
CA LEU A 335 -4.39 -0.99 0.09
C LEU A 335 -2.92 -0.64 -0.18
N VAL A 336 -2.00 -1.32 0.51
CA VAL A 336 -0.54 -1.03 0.47
C VAL A 336 0.31 -2.23 0.04
N ALA A 337 -0.30 -3.41 -0.10
CA ALA A 337 0.37 -4.64 -0.48
C ALA A 337 1.28 -4.50 -1.73
N PRO A 338 0.89 -3.83 -2.83
CA PRO A 338 1.78 -3.62 -3.97
C PRO A 338 3.05 -2.82 -3.64
N LEU A 339 2.96 -1.88 -2.69
CA LEU A 339 4.09 -1.02 -2.35
C LEU A 339 5.20 -1.79 -1.65
N PHE A 340 4.87 -2.77 -0.80
CA PHE A 340 5.89 -3.58 -0.13
C PHE A 340 6.83 -4.28 -1.12
N CYS A 341 6.36 -4.64 -2.32
CA CYS A 341 7.21 -5.22 -3.38
C CYS A 341 8.34 -4.28 -3.80
N LEU A 342 8.06 -2.96 -3.86
CA LEU A 342 9.07 -1.94 -4.20
C LEU A 342 10.16 -1.83 -3.13
N GLY A 343 9.80 -2.05 -1.86
CA GLY A 343 10.76 -2.13 -0.76
C GLY A 343 11.59 -3.40 -0.82
N VAL A 344 10.94 -4.57 -0.90
CA VAL A 344 11.60 -5.89 -0.85
C VAL A 344 12.62 -6.06 -1.96
N VAL A 345 12.32 -5.59 -3.18
CA VAL A 345 13.25 -5.73 -4.30
C VAL A 345 14.57 -4.96 -4.12
N ARG A 346 14.62 -4.02 -3.16
CA ARG A 346 15.83 -3.27 -2.77
C ARG A 346 16.60 -3.88 -1.62
N PHE A 347 15.98 -4.81 -0.87
CA PHE A 347 16.58 -5.45 0.29
C PHE A 347 18.01 -5.98 0.04
N PRO A 348 18.32 -6.68 -1.06
CA PRO A 348 19.67 -7.21 -1.28
C PRO A 348 20.74 -6.11 -1.35
N ALA A 349 20.44 -4.99 -2.02
CA ALA A 349 21.35 -3.85 -2.10
C ALA A 349 21.49 -3.15 -0.74
N SER A 350 20.39 -2.99 -0.01
CA SER A 350 20.41 -2.42 1.35
C SER A 350 21.28 -3.24 2.30
N VAL A 351 21.13 -4.56 2.32
CA VAL A 351 21.95 -5.46 3.16
C VAL A 351 23.42 -5.39 2.77
N ARG A 352 23.73 -5.45 1.47
CA ARG A 352 25.10 -5.38 0.97
C ARG A 352 25.80 -4.10 1.42
N ASP A 353 25.17 -2.95 1.22
CA ASP A 353 25.81 -1.66 1.53
C ASP A 353 25.89 -1.42 3.04
N LEU A 354 24.89 -1.88 3.79
CA LEU A 354 24.90 -1.83 5.25
C LEU A 354 26.01 -2.72 5.84
N TRP A 355 26.20 -3.93 5.28
CA TRP A 355 27.28 -4.83 5.68
C TRP A 355 28.66 -4.24 5.38
N LYS A 356 28.86 -3.71 4.16
CA LYS A 356 30.09 -3.02 3.77
C LYS A 356 30.41 -1.88 4.74
N ALA A 357 29.44 -1.02 5.04
CA ALA A 357 29.62 0.09 5.98
C ALA A 357 30.00 -0.39 7.39
N ALA A 358 29.39 -1.47 7.88
CA ALA A 358 29.66 -2.03 9.21
C ALA A 358 31.06 -2.68 9.34
N ALA A 359 31.57 -3.24 8.23
CA ALA A 359 32.85 -3.94 8.16
C ALA A 359 34.06 -2.99 8.15
N LEU A 360 33.88 -1.72 7.77
CA LEU A 360 34.95 -0.72 7.77
C LEU A 360 35.44 -0.39 9.19
N THR A 361 36.74 -0.12 9.34
CA THR A 361 37.28 0.54 10.53
C THR A 361 37.01 2.05 10.49
N SER A 362 36.97 2.70 11.65
CA SER A 362 36.80 4.17 11.73
C SER A 362 37.89 4.95 10.98
N ARG A 363 39.09 4.39 10.86
CA ARG A 363 40.19 4.98 10.07
C ARG A 363 39.94 4.83 8.56
N GLN A 364 39.54 3.66 8.09
CA GLN A 364 39.22 3.41 6.67
C GLN A 364 38.07 4.28 6.18
N HIS A 365 37.00 4.41 6.99
CA HIS A 365 35.87 5.26 6.64
C HIS A 365 36.26 6.74 6.49
N LYS A 366 37.16 7.25 7.37
CA LYS A 366 37.67 8.63 7.25
C LYS A 366 38.51 8.82 5.98
N ALA A 367 39.35 7.85 5.63
CA ALA A 367 40.17 7.90 4.43
C ALA A 367 39.32 7.89 3.14
N GLU A 368 38.31 7.00 3.06
CA GLU A 368 37.38 6.96 1.92
C GLU A 368 36.62 8.29 1.74
N ARG A 369 36.18 8.91 2.83
CA ARG A 369 35.51 10.22 2.80
C ARG A 369 36.41 11.34 2.31
N MET A 370 37.69 11.30 2.66
CA MET A 370 38.68 12.31 2.26
C MET A 370 38.94 12.21 0.76
N MET A 371 39.20 11.00 0.26
CA MET A 371 39.39 10.73 -1.17
C MET A 371 38.16 11.10 -2.01
N LEU A 372 36.95 10.83 -1.53
CA LEU A 372 35.72 11.20 -2.24
C LEU A 372 35.51 12.72 -2.31
N ARG A 373 35.99 13.49 -1.33
CA ARG A 373 35.92 14.96 -1.35
C ARG A 373 36.95 15.52 -2.34
N GLU A 374 38.18 15.01 -2.29
CA GLU A 374 39.26 15.41 -3.21
C GLU A 374 38.95 15.08 -4.67
N ALA A 375 38.15 14.04 -4.93
CA ALA A 375 37.71 13.68 -6.29
C ALA A 375 36.50 14.48 -6.80
N SER A 376 35.84 15.25 -5.93
CA SER A 376 34.67 16.09 -6.26
C SER A 376 34.99 17.58 -6.40
N ASP A 377 36.20 17.98 -5.99
CA ASP A 377 36.80 19.30 -6.21
C ASP A 377 37.66 19.28 -7.49
#